data_AF-A0A350QQH6-F1
#
_entry.id   AF-A0A350QQH6-F1
#
_cell.length_a   1.000
_cell.length_b   1.000
_cell.length_c   1.000
_cell.angle_alpha   90.00
_cell.angle_beta   90.00
_cell.angle_gamma   90.00
#
_symmetry.space_group_name_H-M   'P 1'
#
loop_
_entity.id
_entity.type
_entity.pdbx_description
1 polymer ?
#
loop_
_entity_poly.entity_id
_entity_poly.type
_entity_poly.pdbx_seq_one_letter_code
_entity_poly.pdbx_strand_id
1 'polypeptide(L)'
;MYRQGDELKLCTRPEWGTGKVTKVEHLTRDGERDQRLWVKFPNVGMKTILAGAAEIERVGEPLSGDDDHSFAARELSHESGWLGEIMKDRPEEAMTSLPPECSDPFTSLQKRLERTLSLFRFEASGSSLIEWAIAQTGLDDPLSRFNRHELEAFFDQWCRARDAQTRTLVEEARKNREDVSELIQRAPVSARNALQGSRSRS
;
A
#
# COMPACT_ATOMS: atom_id res chain seq x y z
N MET A 1 -4.08 -27.42 11.40
CA MET A 1 -4.12 -26.00 11.82
C MET A 1 -3.89 -25.12 10.60
N TYR A 2 -4.91 -24.39 10.16
CA TYR A 2 -4.93 -23.58 8.93
C TYR A 2 -4.34 -22.19 9.18
N ARG A 3 -3.76 -21.60 8.14
CA ARG A 3 -3.13 -20.28 8.18
C ARG A 3 -3.76 -19.35 7.14
N GLN A 4 -3.55 -18.05 7.34
CA GLN A 4 -3.91 -17.05 6.33
C GLN A 4 -3.11 -17.31 5.05
N GLY A 5 -3.79 -17.27 3.91
CA GLY A 5 -3.20 -17.58 2.61
C GLY A 5 -3.39 -19.02 2.14
N ASP A 6 -3.78 -19.95 3.01
CA ASP A 6 -4.07 -21.34 2.62
C ASP A 6 -5.25 -21.39 1.63
N GLU A 7 -5.16 -22.25 0.62
CA GLU A 7 -6.24 -22.54 -0.31
C GLU A 7 -6.99 -23.80 0.12
N LEU A 8 -8.31 -23.67 0.22
CA LEU A 8 -9.19 -24.67 0.81
C LEU A 8 -10.38 -24.94 -0.10
N LYS A 9 -10.73 -26.23 -0.21
CA LYS A 9 -11.95 -26.66 -0.88
C LYS A 9 -12.87 -27.32 0.15
N LEU A 10 -14.16 -26.98 0.11
CA LEU A 10 -15.15 -27.64 0.94
C LEU A 10 -15.73 -28.84 0.19
N CYS A 11 -15.60 -30.03 0.76
CA CYS A 11 -16.18 -31.24 0.18
C CYS A 11 -17.71 -31.22 0.21
N THR A 12 -18.29 -30.57 1.23
CA THR A 12 -19.76 -30.45 1.39
C THR A 12 -20.40 -29.47 0.40
N ARG A 13 -19.59 -28.56 -0.18
CA ARG A 13 -20.04 -27.50 -1.08
C ARG A 13 -19.02 -27.29 -2.22
N PRO A 14 -18.84 -28.29 -3.10
CA PRO A 14 -17.86 -28.23 -4.18
C PRO A 14 -18.16 -27.10 -5.17
N GLU A 15 -19.40 -26.62 -5.25
CA GLU A 15 -19.85 -25.54 -6.13
C GLU A 15 -19.21 -24.17 -5.80
N TRP A 16 -18.70 -23.98 -4.58
CA TRP A 16 -18.02 -22.74 -4.18
C TRP A 16 -16.60 -22.63 -4.74
N GLY A 17 -16.04 -23.75 -5.21
CA GLY A 17 -14.67 -23.82 -5.71
C GLY A 17 -13.62 -23.76 -4.61
N THR A 18 -12.38 -23.56 -5.02
CA THR A 18 -11.24 -23.35 -4.12
C THR A 18 -11.27 -21.92 -3.61
N GLY A 19 -11.25 -21.75 -2.29
CA GLY A 19 -11.28 -20.45 -1.63
C GLY A 19 -9.99 -20.17 -0.85
N LYS A 20 -9.58 -18.91 -0.82
CA LYS A 20 -8.37 -18.47 -0.11
C LYS A 20 -8.70 -17.95 1.28
N VAL A 21 -8.00 -18.44 2.31
CA VAL A 21 -8.17 -17.98 3.69
C VAL A 21 -7.66 -16.55 3.83
N THR A 22 -8.55 -15.62 4.17
CA THR A 22 -8.23 -14.20 4.40
C THR A 22 -7.96 -13.88 5.87
N LYS A 23 -8.54 -14.62 6.81
CA LYS A 23 -8.32 -14.45 8.26
C LYS A 23 -8.51 -15.77 8.99
N VAL A 24 -7.74 -15.98 10.06
CA VAL A 24 -7.87 -17.13 10.97
C VAL A 24 -7.99 -16.62 12.40
N GLU A 25 -8.99 -17.09 13.13
CA GLU A 25 -9.18 -16.81 14.55
C GLU A 25 -9.22 -18.14 15.31
N HIS A 26 -8.51 -18.20 16.43
CA HIS A 26 -8.45 -19.38 17.27
C HIS A 26 -9.54 -19.30 18.31
N LEU A 27 -10.40 -20.32 18.36
CA LEU A 27 -11.48 -20.39 19.33
C LEU A 27 -11.27 -21.62 20.21
N THR A 28 -11.44 -21.47 21.51
CA THR A 28 -11.46 -22.62 22.43
C THR A 28 -12.92 -22.87 22.78
N ARG A 29 -13.47 -24.01 22.36
CA ARG A 29 -14.85 -24.41 22.66
C ARG A 29 -14.82 -25.78 23.31
N ASP A 30 -15.46 -25.88 24.47
CA ASP A 30 -15.61 -27.14 25.24
C ASP A 30 -14.27 -27.85 25.57
N GLY A 31 -13.21 -27.07 25.82
CA GLY A 31 -11.87 -27.60 26.11
C GLY A 31 -11.04 -28.00 24.87
N GLU A 32 -11.63 -28.00 23.68
CA GLU A 32 -10.96 -28.30 22.42
C GLU A 32 -10.61 -27.02 21.64
N ARG A 33 -9.45 -27.03 20.97
CA ARG A 33 -8.97 -25.90 20.16
C ARG A 33 -9.54 -26.01 18.75
N ASP A 34 -10.39 -25.06 18.38
CA ASP A 34 -10.98 -24.93 17.04
C ASP A 34 -10.46 -23.66 16.33
N GLN A 35 -10.68 -23.56 15.03
CA GLN A 35 -10.31 -22.40 14.22
C GLN A 35 -11.49 -21.89 13.40
N ARG A 36 -11.74 -20.58 13.47
CA ARG A 36 -12.67 -19.87 12.61
C ARG A 36 -11.90 -19.25 11.45
N LEU A 37 -12.27 -19.63 10.23
CA LEU A 37 -11.64 -19.23 8.99
C LEU A 37 -12.58 -18.31 8.22
N TRP A 38 -12.08 -17.15 7.80
CA TRP A 38 -12.74 -16.35 6.78
C TRP A 38 -12.07 -16.72 5.45
N VAL A 39 -12.87 -17.21 4.51
CA VAL A 39 -12.39 -17.72 3.23
C VAL A 39 -13.12 -16.98 2.12
N LYS A 40 -12.37 -16.40 1.18
CA LYS A 40 -12.93 -15.78 -0.01
C LYS A 40 -13.01 -16.82 -1.12
N PHE A 41 -14.23 -17.18 -1.50
CA PHE A 41 -14.50 -18.04 -2.66
C PHE A 41 -14.74 -17.17 -3.90
N PRO A 42 -14.19 -17.54 -5.07
CA PRO A 42 -14.39 -16.78 -6.30
C PRO A 42 -15.85 -16.74 -6.74
N ASN A 43 -16.60 -17.83 -6.54
CA ASN A 43 -17.98 -17.96 -7.02
C ASN A 43 -19.03 -17.38 -6.09
N VAL A 44 -18.72 -17.21 -4.79
CA VAL A 44 -19.72 -16.90 -3.74
C VAL A 44 -19.28 -15.75 -2.82
N GLY A 45 -18.03 -15.29 -2.93
CA GLY A 45 -17.48 -14.23 -2.09
C GLY A 45 -17.02 -14.73 -0.72
N MET A 46 -17.03 -13.84 0.28
CA MET A 46 -16.49 -14.15 1.60
C MET A 46 -17.43 -15.02 2.43
N LYS A 47 -16.92 -16.15 2.94
CA LYS A 47 -17.64 -17.06 3.84
C LYS A 47 -16.83 -17.34 5.08
N THR A 48 -17.55 -17.45 6.19
CA THR A 48 -16.99 -17.79 7.49
C THR A 48 -17.21 -19.28 7.73
N ILE A 49 -16.14 -20.02 8.01
CA ILE A 49 -16.12 -21.47 8.17
C ILE A 49 -15.48 -21.81 9.52
N LEU A 50 -16.01 -22.82 10.20
CA LEU A 50 -15.39 -23.40 11.40
C LEU A 50 -14.64 -24.67 10.99
N ALA A 51 -13.33 -24.69 11.23
CA ALA A 51 -12.44 -25.74 10.78
C ALA A 51 -12.77 -27.10 11.40
N GLY A 52 -13.17 -27.15 12.67
CA GLY A 52 -13.54 -28.38 13.38
C GLY A 52 -14.91 -28.93 12.98
N ALA A 53 -15.78 -28.12 12.38
CA ALA A 53 -17.12 -28.52 11.96
C ALA A 53 -17.27 -28.70 10.45
N ALA A 54 -16.22 -28.45 9.66
CA ALA A 54 -16.27 -28.48 8.21
C ALA A 54 -15.30 -29.53 7.64
N GLU A 55 -15.79 -30.33 6.68
CA GLU A 55 -14.98 -31.27 5.90
C GLU A 55 -14.21 -30.50 4.82
N ILE A 56 -13.01 -30.04 5.18
CA ILE A 56 -12.15 -29.19 4.33
C ILE A 56 -10.94 -29.98 3.83
N GLU A 57 -10.75 -29.97 2.51
CA GLU A 57 -9.56 -30.50 1.84
C GLU A 57 -8.56 -29.37 1.59
N ARG A 58 -7.29 -29.58 1.99
CA ARG A 58 -6.18 -28.68 1.64
C ARG A 58 -5.66 -29.04 0.27
N VAL A 59 -5.73 -28.11 -0.67
CA VAL A 59 -5.11 -28.30 -1.97
C VAL A 59 -3.63 -27.97 -1.80
N GLY A 60 -2.80 -29.01 -1.67
CA GLY A 60 -1.37 -28.89 -1.45
C GLY A 60 -0.57 -28.68 -2.74
N GLU A 61 0.25 -27.63 -2.70
CA GLU A 61 1.36 -27.20 -3.58
C GLU A 61 1.06 -26.76 -5.03
N PRO A 62 1.30 -25.48 -5.38
CA PRO A 62 1.54 -25.13 -6.76
C PRO A 62 2.96 -25.58 -7.14
N LEU A 63 3.03 -26.68 -7.90
CA LEU A 63 4.11 -26.90 -8.85
C LEU A 63 4.23 -25.66 -9.74
N SER A 64 5.45 -25.15 -9.87
CA SER A 64 5.79 -24.03 -10.75
C SER A 64 5.37 -24.31 -12.20
N GLY A 65 4.79 -23.32 -12.87
CA GLY A 65 4.57 -23.38 -14.31
C GLY A 65 3.75 -22.19 -14.81
N ASP A 66 4.48 -21.18 -15.30
CA ASP A 66 4.08 -20.14 -16.27
C ASP A 66 2.66 -19.55 -16.18
N ASP A 67 2.57 -18.37 -15.59
CA ASP A 67 1.79 -17.28 -16.20
C ASP A 67 2.43 -15.92 -15.86
N ASP A 68 2.47 -15.10 -16.89
CA ASP A 68 3.21 -13.86 -17.10
C ASP A 68 2.86 -12.73 -16.11
N HIS A 69 3.45 -12.78 -14.91
CA HIS A 69 3.28 -11.74 -13.89
C HIS A 69 4.63 -11.18 -13.44
N SER A 70 5.04 -10.12 -14.12
CA SER A 70 6.09 -9.16 -13.76
C SER A 70 6.41 -9.10 -12.26
N PHE A 71 7.69 -9.24 -11.92
CA PHE A 71 8.27 -9.05 -10.59
C PHE A 71 7.70 -7.83 -9.83
N ALA A 72 7.31 -6.77 -10.55
CA ALA A 72 6.73 -5.55 -9.99
C ALA A 72 5.38 -5.74 -9.28
N ALA A 73 4.58 -6.76 -9.62
CA ALA A 73 3.30 -7.03 -8.96
C ALA A 73 3.46 -7.80 -7.64
N ARG A 74 4.58 -8.52 -7.49
CA ARG A 74 4.88 -9.35 -6.33
C ARG A 74 5.47 -8.53 -5.18
N GLU A 75 6.25 -7.49 -5.50
CA GLU A 75 6.77 -6.52 -4.54
C GLU A 75 5.64 -5.77 -3.80
N LEU A 76 4.63 -5.28 -4.56
CA LEU A 76 3.48 -4.53 -4.02
C LEU A 76 2.59 -5.34 -3.05
N SER A 77 2.67 -6.67 -3.08
CA SER A 77 1.83 -7.54 -2.25
C SER A 77 2.53 -8.07 -0.99
N HIS A 78 3.86 -7.88 -0.88
CA HIS A 78 4.66 -8.40 0.25
C HIS A 78 5.18 -7.32 1.20
N GLU A 79 5.14 -6.04 0.84
CA GLU A 79 5.57 -4.95 1.74
C GLU A 79 4.53 -4.61 2.83
N SER A 80 3.32 -5.18 2.74
CA SER A 80 2.24 -5.00 3.73
C SER A 80 2.31 -5.96 4.93
N GLY A 81 3.31 -6.85 5.01
CA GLY A 81 3.24 -8.03 5.89
C GLY A 81 3.81 -7.90 7.30
N TRP A 82 4.73 -6.97 7.54
CA TRP A 82 5.32 -6.78 8.89
C TRP A 82 5.80 -5.35 9.14
N LEU A 83 6.44 -4.72 8.15
CA LEU A 83 6.81 -3.30 8.20
C LEU A 83 5.60 -2.37 8.16
N GLY A 84 4.59 -2.68 7.33
CA GLY A 84 3.32 -1.95 7.31
C GLY A 84 2.54 -2.02 8.62
N GLU A 85 2.69 -3.10 9.39
CA GLU A 85 2.03 -3.25 10.69
C GLU A 85 2.74 -2.45 11.80
N ILE A 86 4.06 -2.25 11.68
CA ILE A 86 4.86 -1.41 12.60
C ILE A 86 4.68 0.08 12.28
N MET A 87 4.60 0.47 10.99
CA MET A 87 4.27 1.85 10.61
C MET A 87 2.86 2.27 11.04
N LYS A 88 1.89 1.34 11.04
CA LYS A 88 0.55 1.59 11.62
C LYS A 88 0.60 1.97 13.10
N ASP A 89 1.61 1.51 13.84
CA ASP A 89 1.76 1.79 15.27
C ASP A 89 2.38 3.18 15.53
N ARG A 90 2.89 3.86 14.48
CA ARG A 90 3.45 5.22 14.53
C ARG A 90 2.85 6.13 13.44
N PRO A 91 1.57 6.50 13.58
CA PRO A 91 0.88 7.28 12.55
C PRO A 91 1.53 8.65 12.32
N GLU A 92 2.17 9.25 13.33
CA GLU A 92 2.90 10.53 13.19
C GLU A 92 4.11 10.44 12.24
N GLU A 93 4.89 9.35 12.29
CA GLU A 93 6.02 9.12 11.39
C GLU A 93 5.51 8.86 9.95
N ALA A 94 4.39 8.14 9.81
CA ALA A 94 3.75 7.90 8.52
C ALA A 94 3.20 9.19 7.86
N MET A 95 2.69 10.14 8.66
CA MET A 95 2.18 11.42 8.17
C MET A 95 3.26 12.30 7.54
N THR A 96 4.52 12.17 7.94
CA THR A 96 5.61 13.03 7.47
C THR A 96 6.53 12.36 6.46
N SER A 97 6.47 11.03 6.36
CA SER A 97 7.31 10.24 5.45
C SER A 97 6.73 10.19 4.03
N LEU A 98 7.60 10.18 3.03
CA LEU A 98 7.19 9.88 1.66
C LEU A 98 7.00 8.36 1.47
N PRO A 99 6.13 7.93 0.55
CA PRO A 99 6.03 6.53 0.17
C PRO A 99 7.40 5.97 -0.29
N PRO A 100 7.76 4.73 0.09
CA PRO A 100 9.08 4.15 -0.19
C PRO A 100 9.39 4.06 -1.69
N GLU A 101 8.38 3.98 -2.55
CA GLU A 101 8.52 3.93 -4.01
C GLU A 101 9.12 5.22 -4.59
N CYS A 102 9.14 6.32 -3.83
CA CYS A 102 9.76 7.58 -4.24
C CYS A 102 11.28 7.58 -4.02
N SER A 103 11.78 6.77 -3.09
CA SER A 103 13.20 6.73 -2.68
C SER A 103 13.90 5.40 -2.99
N ASP A 104 13.17 4.38 -3.42
CA ASP A 104 13.70 3.05 -3.71
C ASP A 104 14.84 3.06 -4.76
N PRO A 105 16.09 2.70 -4.39
CA PRO A 105 17.23 2.71 -5.30
C PRO A 105 17.14 1.66 -6.42
N PHE A 106 16.27 0.65 -6.30
CA PHE A 106 16.09 -0.39 -7.31
C PHE A 106 15.05 -0.02 -8.37
N THR A 107 14.23 1.00 -8.10
CA THR A 107 13.29 1.56 -9.07
C THR A 107 13.99 2.59 -9.96
N SER A 108 13.71 2.52 -11.27
CA SER A 108 14.29 3.46 -12.23
C SER A 108 13.96 4.91 -11.85
N LEU A 109 14.90 5.82 -12.16
CA LEU A 109 14.75 7.23 -11.84
C LEU A 109 13.45 7.81 -12.42
N GLN A 110 13.13 7.45 -13.66
CA GLN A 110 11.91 7.87 -14.33
C GLN A 110 10.65 7.46 -13.55
N LYS A 111 10.59 6.22 -13.05
CA LYS A 111 9.46 5.72 -12.26
C LYS A 111 9.39 6.40 -10.89
N ARG A 112 10.53 6.58 -10.20
CA ARG A 112 10.57 7.33 -8.93
C ARG A 112 10.05 8.75 -9.09
N LEU A 113 10.44 9.42 -10.19
CA LEU A 113 9.99 10.77 -10.50
C LEU A 113 8.49 10.80 -10.80
N GLU A 114 7.99 9.88 -11.63
CA GLU A 114 6.56 9.76 -11.94
C GLU A 114 5.71 9.55 -10.67
N ARG A 115 6.14 8.64 -9.78
CA ARG A 115 5.48 8.41 -8.48
C ARG A 115 5.49 9.67 -7.64
N THR A 116 6.63 10.35 -7.53
CA THR A 116 6.75 11.60 -6.75
C THR A 116 5.86 12.71 -7.33
N LEU A 117 5.78 12.84 -8.67
CA LEU A 117 4.93 13.83 -9.33
C LEU A 117 3.43 13.55 -9.12
N SER A 118 3.03 12.29 -8.98
CA SER A 118 1.63 11.93 -8.68
C SER A 118 1.16 12.41 -7.31
N LEU A 119 2.09 12.64 -6.37
CA LEU A 119 1.81 13.15 -5.02
C LEU A 119 1.37 14.62 -5.01
N PHE A 120 1.57 15.36 -6.10
CA PHE A 120 1.10 16.75 -6.23
C PHE A 120 -0.42 16.87 -6.42
N ARG A 121 -1.15 15.75 -6.47
CA ARG A 121 -2.63 15.74 -6.49
C ARG A 121 -3.27 16.19 -5.17
N PHE A 122 -2.53 16.11 -4.07
CA PHE A 122 -3.05 16.46 -2.74
C PHE A 122 -2.84 17.94 -2.43
N GLU A 123 -3.83 18.55 -1.79
CA GLU A 123 -3.85 19.95 -1.38
C GLU A 123 -4.11 20.09 0.12
N ALA A 124 -3.66 21.20 0.72
CA ALA A 124 -3.89 21.52 2.14
C ALA A 124 -5.35 21.92 2.45
N SER A 125 -6.28 21.67 1.52
CA SER A 125 -7.65 22.16 1.57
C SER A 125 -8.61 21.03 1.93
N GLY A 126 -9.46 21.29 2.94
CA GLY A 126 -10.67 20.52 3.28
C GLY A 126 -10.57 19.00 3.02
N SER A 127 -11.33 18.54 2.02
CA SER A 127 -11.44 17.11 1.68
C SER A 127 -10.13 16.50 1.19
N SER A 128 -9.29 17.25 0.47
CA SER A 128 -8.01 16.73 -0.05
C SER A 128 -7.02 16.43 1.08
N LEU A 129 -7.02 17.26 2.13
CA LEU A 129 -6.21 17.02 3.32
C LEU A 129 -6.63 15.73 4.05
N ILE A 130 -7.94 15.46 4.13
CA ILE A 130 -8.45 14.23 4.74
C ILE A 130 -8.13 13.01 3.87
N GLU A 131 -8.35 13.08 2.56
CA GLU A 131 -7.99 12.01 1.63
C GLU A 131 -6.50 11.67 1.67
N TRP A 132 -5.63 12.69 1.78
CA TRP A 132 -4.21 12.51 1.99
C TRP A 132 -3.91 11.79 3.30
N ALA A 133 -4.54 12.20 4.41
CA ALA A 133 -4.30 11.59 5.71
C ALA A 133 -4.77 10.12 5.75
N ILE A 134 -5.90 9.80 5.10
CA ILE A 134 -6.38 8.43 4.89
C ILE A 134 -5.35 7.64 4.07
N ALA A 135 -4.90 8.20 2.94
CA ALA A 135 -3.94 7.53 2.07
C ALA A 135 -2.60 7.23 2.76
N GLN A 136 -2.15 8.11 3.66
CA GLN A 136 -0.89 7.96 4.39
C GLN A 136 -0.97 7.04 5.61
N THR A 137 -2.09 7.05 6.35
CA THR A 137 -2.21 6.26 7.59
C THR A 137 -2.99 4.96 7.42
N GLY A 138 -3.80 4.84 6.37
CA GLY A 138 -4.77 3.76 6.21
C GLY A 138 -5.92 3.80 7.23
N LEU A 139 -6.10 4.90 7.96
CA LEU A 139 -7.22 5.10 8.87
C LEU A 139 -8.49 5.44 8.08
N ASP A 140 -9.62 4.84 8.45
CA ASP A 140 -10.93 5.22 7.90
C ASP A 140 -11.34 6.65 8.30
N ASP A 141 -10.95 7.09 9.51
CA ASP A 141 -11.17 8.45 10.01
C ASP A 141 -9.91 9.02 10.70
N PRO A 142 -9.11 9.85 10.00
CA PRO A 142 -7.92 10.49 10.57
C PRO A 142 -8.23 11.48 11.70
N LEU A 143 -9.43 12.07 11.73
CA LEU A 143 -9.79 13.07 12.75
C LEU A 143 -10.04 12.46 14.13
N SER A 144 -10.19 11.13 14.20
CA SER A 144 -10.23 10.39 15.46
C SER A 144 -8.88 10.39 16.21
N ARG A 145 -7.78 10.63 15.48
CA ARG A 145 -6.40 10.58 15.98
C ARG A 145 -5.71 11.94 15.97
N PHE A 146 -5.98 12.77 14.96
CA PHE A 146 -5.34 14.07 14.77
C PHE A 146 -6.37 15.18 14.65
N ASN A 147 -6.06 16.36 15.19
CA ASN A 147 -6.87 17.53 14.92
C ASN A 147 -6.49 18.17 13.56
N ARG A 148 -7.34 19.07 13.06
CA ARG A 148 -7.14 19.70 11.75
C ARG A 148 -5.81 20.46 11.65
N HIS A 149 -5.41 21.19 12.70
CA HIS A 149 -4.18 21.96 12.68
C HIS A 149 -2.93 21.07 12.66
N GLU A 150 -2.99 19.92 13.35
CA GLU A 150 -1.93 18.91 13.28
C GLU A 150 -1.81 18.33 11.87
N LEU A 151 -2.93 17.99 11.24
CA LEU A 151 -2.93 17.52 9.85
C LEU A 151 -2.36 18.56 8.89
N GLU A 152 -2.73 19.83 9.04
CA GLU A 152 -2.17 20.93 8.24
C GLU A 152 -0.66 21.07 8.45
N ALA A 153 -0.16 20.94 9.68
CA ALA A 153 1.26 20.99 10.00
C ALA A 153 2.03 19.79 9.41
N PHE A 154 1.51 18.57 9.56
CA PHE A 154 2.11 17.38 8.96
C PHE A 154 2.12 17.46 7.43
N PHE A 155 1.02 17.96 6.84
CA PHE A 155 0.92 18.14 5.39
C PHE A 155 1.95 19.14 4.87
N ASP A 156 2.18 20.25 5.57
CA ASP A 156 3.23 21.22 5.21
C ASP A 156 4.62 20.59 5.26
N GLN A 157 4.93 19.83 6.31
CA GLN A 157 6.19 19.10 6.41
C GLN A 157 6.35 18.07 5.28
N TRP A 158 5.31 17.31 5.00
CA TRP A 158 5.26 16.32 3.92
C TRP A 158 5.43 16.98 2.54
N CYS A 159 4.82 18.15 2.30
CA CYS A 159 5.02 18.91 1.07
C CYS A 159 6.48 19.34 0.89
N ARG A 160 7.15 19.80 1.96
CA ARG A 160 8.58 20.14 1.91
C ARG A 160 9.44 18.92 1.56
N ALA A 161 9.13 17.74 2.14
CA ALA A 161 9.82 16.50 1.82
C ALA A 161 9.61 16.08 0.35
N ARG A 162 8.36 16.12 -0.13
CA ARG A 162 8.00 15.83 -1.53
C ARG A 162 8.74 16.75 -2.50
N ASP A 163 8.74 18.05 -2.23
CA ASP A 163 9.37 19.05 -3.08
C ASP A 163 10.91 18.88 -3.09
N ALA A 164 11.51 18.58 -1.94
CA ALA A 164 12.94 18.25 -1.86
C ALA A 164 13.28 17.00 -2.67
N GLN A 165 12.51 15.92 -2.51
CA GLN A 165 12.70 14.68 -3.26
C GLN A 165 12.57 14.89 -4.78
N THR A 166 11.57 15.68 -5.19
CA THR A 166 11.36 16.00 -6.61
C THR A 166 12.59 16.72 -7.20
N ARG A 167 13.20 17.65 -6.45
CA ARG A 167 14.42 18.34 -6.88
C ARG A 167 15.60 17.38 -6.97
N THR A 168 15.81 16.54 -5.96
CA THR A 168 16.87 15.53 -5.95
C THR A 168 16.78 14.61 -7.17
N LEU A 169 15.59 14.08 -7.47
CA LEU A 169 15.39 13.19 -8.62
C LEU A 169 15.66 13.90 -9.96
N VAL A 170 15.26 15.16 -10.11
CA VAL A 170 15.56 15.94 -11.32
C VAL A 170 17.05 16.25 -11.45
N GLU A 171 17.75 16.51 -10.35
CA GLU A 171 19.20 16.69 -10.36
C GLU A 171 19.95 15.39 -10.68
N GLU A 172 19.52 14.26 -10.12
CA GLU A 172 20.02 12.93 -10.47
C GLU A 172 19.82 12.64 -11.97
N ALA A 173 18.65 12.95 -12.53
CA ALA A 173 18.36 12.77 -13.96
C ALA A 173 19.35 13.55 -14.82
N ARG A 174 19.60 14.82 -14.45
CA ARG A 174 20.56 15.68 -15.14
C ARG A 174 21.98 15.14 -15.07
N LYS A 175 22.41 14.63 -13.91
CA LYS A 175 23.74 14.03 -13.72
C LYS A 175 23.90 12.76 -14.56
N ASN A 176 22.85 11.94 -14.63
CA ASN A 176 22.83 10.68 -15.38
C ASN A 176 22.58 10.87 -16.89
N ARG A 177 22.28 12.11 -17.32
CA ARG A 177 21.87 12.43 -18.71
C ARG A 177 20.59 11.69 -19.14
N GLU A 178 19.70 11.42 -18.20
CA GLU A 178 18.38 10.86 -18.47
C GLU A 178 17.42 11.97 -18.87
N ASP A 179 16.69 11.80 -19.99
CA ASP A 179 15.69 12.77 -20.42
C ASP A 179 14.37 12.58 -19.66
N VAL A 180 14.08 13.52 -18.77
CA VAL A 180 12.85 13.59 -17.97
C VAL A 180 11.98 14.79 -18.36
N SER A 181 12.27 15.44 -19.48
CA SER A 181 11.61 16.69 -19.88
C SER A 181 10.13 16.50 -20.13
N GLU A 182 9.74 15.39 -20.77
CA GLU A 182 8.33 15.07 -21.05
C GLU A 182 7.54 14.88 -19.74
N LEU A 183 8.12 14.17 -18.75
CA LEU A 183 7.49 13.97 -17.45
C LEU A 183 7.26 15.29 -16.73
N ILE A 184 8.26 16.18 -16.74
CA ILE A 184 8.14 17.51 -16.13
C ILE A 184 7.09 18.36 -16.84
N GLN A 185 6.99 18.29 -18.17
CA GLN A 185 6.00 19.04 -18.94
C GLN A 185 4.56 18.58 -18.65
N ARG A 186 4.36 17.27 -18.47
CA ARG A 186 3.05 16.67 -18.14
C ARG A 186 2.68 16.82 -16.66
N ALA A 187 3.62 17.24 -15.82
CA ALA A 187 3.40 17.40 -14.39
C ALA A 187 2.42 18.54 -14.07
N PRO A 188 1.69 18.43 -12.93
CA PRO A 188 0.86 19.52 -12.41
C PRO A 188 1.61 20.84 -12.31
N VAL A 189 0.89 21.97 -12.44
CA VAL A 189 1.47 23.32 -12.35
C VAL A 189 2.20 23.52 -11.00
N SER A 190 1.65 22.98 -9.91
CA SER A 190 2.25 22.99 -8.58
C SER A 190 3.63 22.33 -8.55
N ALA A 191 3.79 21.17 -9.21
CA ALA A 191 5.07 20.47 -9.31
C ALA A 191 6.11 21.27 -10.11
N ARG A 192 5.69 21.87 -11.23
CA ARG A 192 6.57 22.72 -12.04
C ARG A 192 7.00 23.97 -11.26
N ASN A 193 6.11 24.58 -10.49
CA ASN A 193 6.43 25.72 -9.64
C ASN A 193 7.43 25.35 -8.53
N ALA A 194 7.27 24.17 -7.91
CA ALA A 194 8.20 23.67 -6.89
C ALA A 194 9.64 23.49 -7.42
N LEU A 195 9.78 23.14 -8.70
CA LEU A 195 11.05 23.04 -9.41
C LEU A 195 11.62 24.41 -9.85
N GLN A 196 10.76 25.41 -10.10
CA GLN A 196 11.20 26.76 -10.47
C GLN A 196 11.62 27.60 -9.26
N GLY A 197 10.97 27.44 -8.11
CA GLY A 197 11.25 28.21 -6.89
C GLY A 197 12.66 28.04 -6.32
N SER A 198 13.38 26.96 -6.68
CA SER A 198 14.79 26.77 -6.30
C SER A 198 15.78 27.53 -7.18
N ARG A 199 15.41 27.88 -8.42
CA ARG A 199 16.27 28.61 -9.36
C ARG A 199 16.48 30.08 -9.01
N SER A 200 15.67 30.65 -8.12
CA SER A 200 15.79 32.05 -7.66
C SER A 200 16.62 32.21 -6.38
N ARG A 201 17.22 31.13 -5.83
CA ARG A 201 18.11 31.17 -4.65
C ARG A 201 19.52 30.65 -4.95
N SER A 202 20.03 30.91 -6.16
CA SER A 202 21.44 30.71 -6.52
C SER A 202 22.08 32.04 -6.88
#